data_AF-A0A1W9SJK6-F1
#
_entry.id   AF-A0A1W9SJK6-F1
#
_cell.length_a   1.000
_cell.length_b   1.000
_cell.length_c   1.000
_cell.angle_alpha   90.00
_cell.angle_beta   90.00
_cell.angle_gamma   90.00
#
_symmetry.space_group_name_H-M   'P 1'
#
loop_
_entity.id
_entity.type
_entity.pdbx_description
1 polymer ?
#
loop_
_entity_poly.entity_id
_entity_poly.type
_entity_poly.pdbx_seq_one_letter_code
_entity_poly.pdbx_strand_id
1 'polypeptide(L)'
;MYKPDDISHKNKNEFNSIIEDKNGDLWLGTNDGGLGKFDAGTKTFSWHSTENGLENTRIYGLLNDNSGNIWMSTDNGIFKFNTTSFKSKKYTYHDGLQGNSFWAHSYLKASDGFMYFGGKNGLTYFHPDSIKENPYPPQIVVTDLQIFNKSVVGNNKLPYTYDLYKNRQILLSYDQDVFSIHFAALHYSAPKKNSYKYMLEGHNNKWYNIGTQRFVTFSGLQAGSYNFRLKASNSSGVWNKKGISIKLIITPPFWETWWFRLVIFLLFVSIVYLIYRRRLANIRKIEMIRIKIAQDLHDEIGSNLGSIAVLSKMLKRKSIPDAKKTGYLDSIYTTAIKTAEKLRYNKQTIALIC
;
A
#
# COMPACT_ATOMS: atom_id res chain seq x y z
N MET A 1 -24.50 -55.42 0.39
CA MET A 1 -23.35 -56.33 0.32
C MET A 1 -22.10 -55.47 0.49
N TYR A 2 -21.44 -55.56 1.64
CA TYR A 2 -20.24 -54.78 1.96
C TYR A 2 -19.09 -55.24 1.05
N LYS A 3 -18.49 -54.32 0.26
CA LYS A 3 -17.32 -54.63 -0.58
C LYS A 3 -16.05 -54.31 0.22
N PRO A 4 -15.11 -55.25 0.43
CA PRO A 4 -14.03 -55.06 1.41
C PRO A 4 -12.80 -54.27 0.95
N ASP A 5 -12.69 -53.84 -0.30
CA ASP A 5 -11.38 -53.45 -0.85
C ASP A 5 -11.37 -52.06 -1.50
N ASP A 6 -11.56 -51.01 -0.69
CA ASP A 6 -11.18 -49.66 -1.09
C ASP A 6 -10.18 -49.09 -0.07
N ILE A 7 -8.94 -48.89 -0.52
CA ILE A 7 -7.75 -48.60 0.30
C ILE A 7 -7.87 -47.22 1.00
N SER A 8 -8.86 -46.40 0.62
CA SER A 8 -9.22 -45.13 1.27
C SER A 8 -9.94 -45.29 2.62
N HIS A 9 -10.42 -46.49 2.96
CA HIS A 9 -11.19 -46.76 4.19
C HIS A 9 -10.39 -47.40 5.33
N LYS A 10 -9.09 -47.68 5.15
CA LYS A 10 -8.28 -48.41 6.13
C LYS A 10 -8.24 -47.78 7.53
N ASN A 11 -8.35 -46.45 7.62
CA ASN A 11 -8.33 -45.69 8.88
C ASN A 11 -9.73 -45.51 9.53
N LYS A 12 -10.79 -46.05 8.90
CA LYS A 12 -12.19 -45.95 9.35
C LYS A 12 -12.71 -47.24 9.99
N ASN A 13 -11.83 -48.22 10.21
CA ASN A 13 -12.20 -49.56 10.71
C ASN A 13 -12.02 -49.72 12.21
N GLU A 14 -11.47 -48.72 12.91
CA GLU A 14 -11.32 -48.71 14.37
C GLU A 14 -12.31 -47.72 14.98
N PHE A 15 -13.38 -48.26 15.55
CA PHE A 15 -14.42 -47.51 16.24
C PHE A 15 -14.18 -47.53 17.74
N ASN A 16 -14.04 -46.34 18.35
CA ASN A 16 -13.87 -46.21 19.79
C ASN A 16 -15.21 -46.07 20.53
N SER A 17 -16.22 -45.59 19.82
CA SER A 17 -17.50 -45.23 20.44
C SER A 17 -18.64 -45.27 19.43
N ILE A 18 -19.82 -45.61 19.93
CA ILE A 18 -21.07 -45.67 19.18
C ILE A 18 -22.19 -45.08 20.03
N ILE A 19 -23.06 -44.30 19.42
CA ILE A 19 -24.31 -43.82 20.03
C ILE A 19 -25.44 -43.89 19.00
N GLU A 20 -26.66 -43.99 19.49
CA GLU A 20 -27.88 -43.86 18.68
C GLU A 20 -28.49 -42.47 18.93
N ASP A 21 -28.85 -41.76 17.87
CA ASP A 21 -29.57 -40.49 17.97
C ASP A 21 -31.09 -40.70 18.08
N LYS A 22 -31.83 -39.60 18.25
CA LYS A 22 -33.29 -39.64 18.42
C LYS A 22 -34.04 -40.13 17.17
N ASN A 23 -33.40 -40.15 16.01
CA ASN A 23 -33.98 -40.60 14.75
C ASN A 23 -33.67 -42.09 14.49
N GLY A 24 -32.93 -42.75 15.38
CA GLY A 24 -32.46 -44.13 15.20
C GLY A 24 -31.21 -44.25 14.33
N ASP A 25 -30.59 -43.13 13.95
CA ASP A 25 -29.33 -43.16 13.22
C ASP A 25 -28.17 -43.42 14.18
N LEU A 26 -27.19 -44.21 13.73
CA LEU A 26 -26.02 -44.54 14.54
C LEU A 26 -24.87 -43.59 14.22
N TRP A 27 -24.24 -43.07 15.26
CA TRP A 27 -23.07 -42.22 15.17
C TRP A 27 -21.86 -42.93 15.74
N LEU A 28 -20.76 -42.87 15.00
CA LEU A 28 -19.56 -43.67 15.21
C LEU A 28 -18.33 -42.79 15.34
N GLY A 29 -17.67 -42.86 16.48
CA GLY A 29 -16.41 -42.16 16.73
C GLY A 29 -15.25 -43.08 16.37
N THR A 30 -14.35 -42.62 15.49
CA THR A 30 -13.20 -43.42 15.05
C THR A 30 -11.87 -42.89 15.58
N ASN A 31 -10.85 -43.75 15.52
CA ASN A 31 -9.48 -43.35 15.83
C ASN A 31 -8.94 -42.32 14.84
N ASP A 32 -9.02 -42.51 13.52
CA ASP A 32 -8.41 -41.53 12.59
C ASP A 32 -9.33 -41.17 11.40
N GLY A 33 -10.61 -41.56 11.46
CA GLY A 33 -11.61 -41.34 10.41
C GLY A 33 -12.62 -40.22 10.68
N GLY A 34 -12.57 -39.59 11.87
CA GLY A 34 -13.57 -38.62 12.32
C GLY A 34 -14.88 -39.26 12.79
N LEU A 35 -15.98 -38.54 12.56
CA LEU A 35 -17.34 -38.92 12.99
C LEU A 35 -18.10 -39.54 11.81
N GLY A 36 -18.44 -40.82 11.92
CA GLY A 36 -19.30 -41.52 10.98
C GLY A 36 -20.77 -41.43 11.39
N LYS A 37 -21.66 -41.30 10.41
CA LYS A 37 -23.11 -41.46 10.58
C LYS A 37 -23.58 -42.63 9.71
N PHE A 38 -24.25 -43.59 10.32
CA PHE A 38 -25.01 -44.63 9.64
C PHE A 38 -26.49 -44.26 9.67
N ASP A 39 -27.03 -43.97 8.49
CA ASP A 39 -28.45 -43.70 8.31
C ASP A 39 -29.22 -45.02 8.31
N ALA A 40 -30.07 -45.24 9.31
CA ALA A 40 -30.72 -46.53 9.52
C ALA A 40 -31.78 -46.84 8.44
N GLY A 41 -32.41 -45.80 7.89
CA GLY A 41 -33.45 -45.93 6.86
C GLY A 41 -32.87 -46.32 5.49
N THR A 42 -31.79 -45.66 5.08
CA THR A 42 -31.12 -45.89 3.79
C THR A 42 -30.04 -46.97 3.87
N LYS A 43 -29.58 -47.32 5.08
CA LYS A 43 -28.46 -48.22 5.35
C LYS A 43 -27.15 -47.75 4.71
N THR A 44 -26.91 -46.44 4.73
CA THR A 44 -25.73 -45.81 4.14
C THR A 44 -24.85 -45.13 5.19
N PHE A 45 -23.56 -45.01 4.90
CA PHE A 45 -22.59 -44.32 5.75
C PHE A 45 -22.20 -42.97 5.15
N SER A 46 -22.12 -41.96 6.01
CA SER A 46 -21.52 -40.66 5.73
C SER A 46 -20.46 -40.33 6.78
N TRP A 47 -19.46 -39.52 6.41
CA TRP A 47 -18.29 -39.25 7.24
C TRP A 47 -18.03 -37.75 7.38
N HIS A 48 -17.79 -37.31 8.60
CA HIS A 48 -17.39 -35.95 8.94
C HIS A 48 -15.96 -35.96 9.48
N SER A 49 -15.03 -35.45 8.68
CA SER A 49 -13.60 -35.34 8.99
C SER A 49 -13.14 -33.88 8.87
N THR A 50 -11.82 -33.65 8.99
CA THR A 50 -11.18 -32.35 8.74
C THR A 50 -11.52 -31.76 7.38
N GLU A 51 -11.67 -32.60 6.35
CA GLU A 51 -12.09 -32.18 5.02
C GLU A 51 -13.50 -31.59 5.00
N ASN A 52 -14.36 -32.05 5.92
CA ASN A 52 -15.76 -31.64 6.04
C ASN A 52 -16.00 -30.69 7.23
N GLY A 53 -14.95 -30.06 7.76
CA GLY A 53 -15.04 -29.02 8.79
C GLY A 53 -14.98 -29.49 10.24
N LEU A 54 -14.63 -30.75 10.51
CA LEU A 54 -14.35 -31.24 11.86
C LEU A 54 -12.86 -31.07 12.17
N GLU A 55 -12.48 -30.16 13.07
CA GLU A 55 -11.05 -29.83 13.30
C GLU A 55 -10.18 -30.98 13.85
N ASN A 56 -10.75 -32.15 14.14
CA ASN A 56 -10.04 -33.29 14.70
C ASN A 56 -10.62 -34.63 14.20
N THR A 57 -9.77 -35.63 14.01
CA THR A 57 -10.14 -36.96 13.48
C THR A 57 -10.19 -38.07 14.54
N ARG A 58 -9.60 -37.85 15.73
CA ARG A 58 -9.52 -38.80 16.86
C ARG A 58 -10.64 -38.60 17.86
N ILE A 59 -11.64 -39.46 17.78
CA ILE A 59 -12.80 -39.43 18.67
C ILE A 59 -12.71 -40.59 19.64
N TYR A 60 -12.59 -40.27 20.93
CA TYR A 60 -12.48 -41.24 22.02
C TYR A 60 -13.82 -41.61 22.66
N GLY A 61 -14.80 -40.72 22.56
CA GLY A 61 -16.07 -40.86 23.24
C GLY A 61 -17.13 -39.96 22.64
N LEU A 62 -18.37 -40.44 22.72
CA LEU A 62 -19.55 -39.82 22.12
C LEU A 62 -20.70 -39.81 23.13
N LEU A 63 -21.35 -38.66 23.31
CA LEU A 63 -22.55 -38.50 24.15
C LEU A 63 -23.58 -37.59 23.46
N ASN A 64 -24.85 -37.98 23.51
CA ASN A 64 -25.96 -37.17 22.99
C ASN A 64 -26.52 -36.23 24.06
N ASP A 65 -26.67 -34.94 23.74
CA ASP A 65 -27.45 -34.02 24.56
C ASP A 65 -28.95 -34.07 24.23
N ASN A 66 -29.75 -33.46 25.10
CA ASN A 66 -31.21 -33.47 24.94
C ASN A 66 -31.67 -32.58 23.77
N SER A 67 -30.80 -31.72 23.26
CA SER A 67 -31.02 -30.83 22.10
C SER A 67 -30.60 -31.46 20.76
N GLY A 68 -30.19 -32.74 20.76
CA GLY A 68 -29.80 -33.46 19.55
C GLY A 68 -28.39 -33.12 19.04
N ASN A 69 -27.54 -32.50 19.85
CA ASN A 69 -26.11 -32.35 19.55
C ASN A 69 -25.31 -33.53 20.11
N ILE A 70 -24.21 -33.81 19.43
CA ILE A 70 -23.24 -34.83 19.81
C ILE A 70 -22.05 -34.16 20.46
N TRP A 71 -21.68 -34.62 21.65
CA TRP A 71 -20.50 -34.20 22.37
C TRP A 71 -19.41 -35.26 22.24
N MET A 72 -18.21 -34.82 21.87
CA MET A 72 -17.11 -35.70 21.47
C MET A 72 -15.85 -35.36 22.24
N SER A 73 -15.27 -36.32 22.94
CA SER A 73 -13.94 -36.17 23.54
C SER A 73 -12.85 -36.61 22.57
N THR A 74 -11.77 -35.84 22.44
CA THR A 74 -10.68 -36.08 21.49
C THR A 74 -9.30 -35.95 22.15
N ASP A 75 -8.24 -36.08 21.37
CA ASP A 75 -6.88 -35.76 21.81
C ASP A 75 -6.59 -34.25 21.88
N ASN A 76 -7.54 -33.43 21.41
CA ASN A 76 -7.44 -31.97 21.29
C ASN A 76 -8.71 -31.23 21.77
N GLY A 77 -9.34 -31.71 22.83
CA GLY A 77 -10.42 -31.03 23.55
C GLY A 77 -11.75 -31.77 23.49
N ILE A 78 -12.83 -31.02 23.73
CA ILE A 78 -14.19 -31.50 23.57
C ILE A 78 -14.85 -30.75 22.42
N PHE A 79 -15.54 -31.46 21.55
CA PHE A 79 -16.28 -30.88 20.43
C PHE A 79 -17.77 -31.06 20.61
N LYS A 80 -18.54 -29.98 20.43
CA LYS A 80 -20.00 -30.03 20.27
C LYS A 80 -20.32 -30.01 18.78
N PHE A 81 -20.97 -31.05 18.29
CA PHE A 81 -21.38 -31.19 16.90
C PHE A 81 -22.90 -31.11 16.78
N ASN A 82 -23.39 -30.16 16.00
CA ASN A 82 -24.80 -30.01 15.73
C ASN A 82 -25.20 -30.86 14.52
N THR A 83 -26.06 -31.85 14.73
CA THR A 83 -26.45 -32.85 13.73
C THR A 83 -27.31 -32.28 12.59
N THR A 84 -27.95 -31.12 12.77
CA THR A 84 -28.80 -30.47 11.75
C THR A 84 -28.00 -29.52 10.85
N SER A 85 -27.12 -28.70 11.44
CA SER A 85 -26.32 -27.70 10.73
C SER A 85 -24.94 -28.20 10.31
N PHE A 86 -24.53 -29.38 10.78
CA PHE A 86 -23.22 -29.99 10.56
C PHE A 86 -22.05 -29.09 10.99
N LYS A 87 -22.28 -28.21 11.96
CA LYS A 87 -21.24 -27.33 12.53
C LYS A 87 -20.69 -27.93 13.81
N SER A 88 -19.36 -27.87 13.95
CA SER A 88 -18.65 -28.24 15.17
C SER A 88 -18.19 -27.00 15.94
N LYS A 89 -18.16 -27.10 17.26
CA LYS A 89 -17.61 -26.08 18.16
C LYS A 89 -16.64 -26.74 19.13
N LYS A 90 -15.42 -26.21 19.19
CA LYS A 90 -14.33 -26.71 20.01
C LYS A 90 -14.26 -26.02 21.38
N TYR A 91 -14.09 -26.82 22.42
CA TYR A 91 -13.75 -26.43 23.77
C TYR A 91 -12.36 -26.97 24.13
N THR A 92 -11.54 -26.17 24.79
CA THR A 92 -10.16 -26.47 25.16
C THR A 92 -9.91 -26.19 26.64
N TYR A 93 -8.70 -26.49 27.12
CA TYR A 93 -8.23 -26.12 28.46
C TYR A 93 -8.49 -24.64 28.80
N HIS A 94 -8.43 -23.72 27.82
CA HIS A 94 -8.72 -22.30 28.05
C HIS A 94 -10.21 -22.01 28.32
N ASP A 95 -11.11 -22.94 28.01
CA ASP A 95 -12.54 -22.85 28.32
C ASP A 95 -12.89 -23.57 29.65
N GLY A 96 -11.89 -24.09 30.39
CA GLY A 96 -12.08 -24.72 31.70
C GLY A 96 -12.02 -26.25 31.71
N LEU A 97 -11.59 -26.90 30.61
CA LEU A 97 -11.38 -28.35 30.60
C LEU A 97 -10.16 -28.75 31.47
N GLN A 98 -10.14 -29.99 31.99
CA GLN A 98 -9.00 -30.56 32.73
C GLN A 98 -7.67 -30.55 31.93
N GLY A 99 -7.79 -30.60 30.61
CA GLY A 99 -6.71 -30.66 29.65
C GLY A 99 -7.29 -30.80 28.25
N ASN A 100 -6.43 -30.77 27.23
CA ASN A 100 -6.89 -30.98 25.85
C ASN A 100 -6.95 -32.47 25.49
N SER A 101 -6.27 -33.35 26.22
CA SER A 101 -6.24 -34.77 25.88
C SER A 101 -7.13 -35.58 26.82
N PHE A 102 -8.04 -36.35 26.22
CA PHE A 102 -8.97 -37.25 26.90
C PHE A 102 -8.59 -38.71 26.66
N TRP A 103 -9.13 -39.62 27.47
CA TRP A 103 -8.89 -41.06 27.32
C TRP A 103 -10.03 -41.75 26.59
N ALA A 104 -9.69 -42.76 25.78
CA ALA A 104 -10.66 -43.67 25.19
C ALA A 104 -11.54 -44.30 26.27
N HIS A 105 -12.84 -44.44 25.98
CA HIS A 105 -13.83 -45.05 26.87
C HIS A 105 -14.04 -44.34 28.22
N SER A 106 -13.47 -43.14 28.42
CA SER A 106 -13.63 -42.35 29.63
C SER A 106 -14.70 -41.27 29.47
N TYR A 107 -15.95 -41.70 29.26
CA TYR A 107 -17.08 -40.82 29.07
C TYR A 107 -18.37 -41.43 29.66
N LEU A 108 -19.22 -40.59 30.26
CA LEU A 108 -20.48 -41.02 30.86
C LEU A 108 -21.49 -39.86 30.80
N LYS A 109 -22.74 -40.15 30.43
CA LYS A 109 -23.88 -39.26 30.68
C LYS A 109 -24.67 -39.82 31.85
N ALA A 110 -24.76 -39.07 32.94
CA ALA A 110 -25.56 -39.44 34.10
C ALA A 110 -27.06 -39.21 33.85
N SER A 111 -27.89 -39.80 34.70
CA SER A 111 -29.36 -39.72 34.60
C SER A 111 -29.90 -38.30 34.81
N ASP A 112 -29.18 -37.46 35.52
CA ASP A 112 -29.45 -36.04 35.73
C ASP A 112 -29.06 -35.16 34.52
N GLY A 113 -28.49 -35.75 33.46
CA GLY A 113 -28.08 -35.06 32.24
C GLY A 113 -26.65 -34.52 32.26
N PHE A 114 -25.91 -34.64 33.37
CA PHE A 114 -24.51 -34.26 33.39
C PHE A 114 -23.67 -35.20 32.51
N MET A 115 -22.76 -34.60 31.76
CA MET A 115 -21.78 -35.32 30.96
C MET A 115 -20.43 -35.26 31.66
N TYR A 116 -19.77 -36.40 31.73
CA TYR A 116 -18.47 -36.62 32.35
C TYR A 116 -17.50 -37.11 31.29
N PHE A 117 -16.31 -36.53 31.26
CA PHE A 117 -15.22 -36.88 30.36
C PHE A 117 -13.90 -36.93 31.14
N GLY A 118 -13.25 -38.09 31.18
CA GLY A 118 -11.98 -38.28 31.85
C GLY A 118 -10.79 -38.12 30.89
N GLY A 119 -9.71 -37.57 31.41
CA GLY A 119 -8.48 -37.40 30.65
C GLY A 119 -7.24 -37.42 31.53
N LYS A 120 -6.12 -37.00 30.96
CA LYS A 120 -4.79 -37.14 31.58
C LYS A 120 -4.67 -36.46 32.95
N ASN A 121 -5.32 -35.30 33.13
CA ASN A 121 -5.21 -34.47 34.32
C ASN A 121 -6.48 -34.50 35.18
N GLY A 122 -7.34 -35.52 35.03
CA GLY A 122 -8.52 -35.72 35.85
C GLY A 122 -9.82 -35.76 35.06
N LEU A 123 -10.89 -35.29 35.70
CA LEU A 123 -12.27 -35.39 35.21
C LEU A 123 -12.83 -34.00 34.87
N THR A 124 -13.42 -33.86 33.69
CA THR A 124 -14.27 -32.72 33.35
C THR A 124 -15.72 -33.15 33.35
N TYR A 125 -16.61 -32.36 33.95
CA TYR A 125 -18.03 -32.59 33.87
C TYR A 125 -18.79 -31.27 33.69
N PHE A 126 -19.91 -31.33 32.97
CA PHE A 126 -20.78 -30.18 32.75
C PHE A 126 -22.18 -30.62 32.36
N HIS A 127 -23.15 -29.75 32.60
CA HIS A 127 -24.49 -29.91 32.03
C HIS A 127 -24.55 -29.19 30.67
N PRO A 128 -24.86 -29.85 29.54
CA PRO A 128 -24.85 -29.23 28.22
C PRO A 128 -25.68 -27.95 28.12
N ASP A 129 -26.84 -27.93 28.80
CA ASP A 129 -27.76 -26.80 28.77
C ASP A 129 -27.31 -25.61 29.63
N SER A 130 -26.32 -25.80 30.51
CA SER A 130 -25.74 -24.72 31.32
C SER A 130 -24.70 -23.89 30.56
N ILE A 131 -24.21 -24.39 29.42
CA ILE A 131 -23.21 -23.69 28.61
C ILE A 131 -23.88 -22.56 27.85
N LYS A 132 -23.81 -21.36 28.42
CA LYS A 132 -24.34 -20.14 27.81
C LYS A 132 -23.29 -19.49 26.91
N GLU A 133 -23.69 -19.15 25.69
CA GLU A 133 -22.87 -18.30 24.83
C GLU A 133 -22.95 -16.85 25.29
N ASN A 134 -21.87 -16.10 25.08
CA ASN A 134 -21.85 -14.69 25.43
C ASN A 134 -22.48 -13.88 24.30
N PRO A 135 -23.64 -13.23 24.52
CA PRO A 135 -24.34 -12.48 23.48
C PRO A 135 -23.76 -11.07 23.26
N TYR A 136 -22.82 -10.64 24.10
CA TYR A 136 -22.33 -9.26 24.07
C TYR A 136 -21.25 -9.08 23.00
N PRO A 137 -21.45 -8.18 22.02
CA PRO A 137 -20.44 -7.87 21.03
C PRO A 137 -19.25 -7.15 21.70
N PRO A 138 -18.01 -7.44 21.30
CA PRO A 138 -16.84 -6.82 21.91
C PRO A 138 -16.76 -5.32 21.56
N GLN A 139 -16.27 -4.52 22.50
CA GLN A 139 -15.86 -3.15 22.20
C GLN A 139 -14.50 -3.17 21.53
N ILE A 140 -14.33 -2.38 20.47
CA ILE A 140 -13.07 -2.34 19.71
C ILE A 140 -12.32 -1.08 20.13
N VAL A 141 -11.05 -1.24 20.50
CA VAL A 141 -10.14 -0.14 20.79
C VAL A 141 -8.91 -0.24 19.92
N VAL A 142 -8.41 0.90 19.48
CA VAL A 142 -7.08 1.00 18.86
C VAL A 142 -6.08 1.13 19.99
N THR A 143 -5.10 0.24 20.02
CA THR A 143 -4.13 0.14 21.12
C THR A 143 -2.83 0.83 20.78
N ASP A 144 -2.41 0.78 19.51
CA ASP A 144 -1.14 1.35 19.09
C ASP A 144 -1.18 1.73 17.60
N LEU A 145 -0.37 2.70 17.22
CA LEU A 145 -0.05 3.04 15.85
C LEU A 145 1.47 2.97 15.74
N GLN A 146 1.96 2.19 14.78
CA GLN A 146 3.39 2.05 14.53
C GLN A 146 3.73 2.58 13.15
N ILE A 147 4.77 3.39 13.05
CA ILE A 147 5.34 3.85 11.79
C ILE A 147 6.76 3.31 11.72
N PHE A 148 7.12 2.61 10.64
CA PHE A 148 8.40 1.90 10.53
C PHE A 148 8.72 1.01 11.75
N ASN A 149 7.71 0.26 12.23
CA ASN A 149 7.75 -0.61 13.42
C ASN A 149 8.11 0.11 14.74
N LYS A 150 7.93 1.43 14.80
CA LYS A 150 8.11 2.22 16.03
C LYS A 150 6.77 2.79 16.46
N SER A 151 6.38 2.53 17.72
CA SER A 151 5.17 3.10 18.31
C SER A 151 5.25 4.62 18.34
N VAL A 152 4.19 5.27 17.86
CA VAL A 152 4.02 6.72 17.92
C VAL A 152 3.06 7.16 19.04
N VAL A 153 2.48 6.19 19.76
CA VAL A 153 1.56 6.43 20.87
C VAL A 153 2.37 6.66 22.15
N GLY A 154 2.32 7.88 22.72
CA GLY A 154 2.97 8.22 23.99
C GLY A 154 4.33 8.94 23.88
N ASN A 155 4.90 9.04 22.69
CA ASN A 155 6.00 9.98 22.46
C ASN A 155 5.41 11.38 22.26
N ASN A 156 5.56 12.26 23.26
CA ASN A 156 5.12 13.68 23.31
C ASN A 156 5.56 14.57 22.12
N LYS A 157 6.11 14.00 21.05
CA LYS A 157 6.63 14.68 19.87
C LYS A 157 5.69 14.65 18.65
N LEU A 158 4.54 13.95 18.72
CA LEU A 158 3.62 13.86 17.58
C LEU A 158 2.13 14.02 17.99
N PRO A 159 1.33 14.83 17.27
CA PRO A 159 -0.08 15.10 17.59
C PRO A 159 -1.03 13.90 17.40
N TYR A 160 -0.53 12.76 16.91
CA TYR A 160 -1.34 11.60 16.51
C TYR A 160 -2.08 10.90 17.66
N THR A 161 -1.57 10.97 18.88
CA THR A 161 -2.19 10.26 20.03
C THR A 161 -3.46 10.93 20.51
N TYR A 162 -3.51 12.26 20.54
CA TYR A 162 -4.69 13.02 20.97
C TYR A 162 -5.81 12.95 19.92
N ASP A 163 -5.46 13.05 18.63
CA ASP A 163 -6.42 13.01 17.53
C ASP A 163 -7.02 11.61 17.28
N LEU A 164 -6.28 10.53 17.55
CA LEU A 164 -6.79 9.18 17.36
C LEU A 164 -7.96 8.85 18.32
N TYR A 165 -7.84 9.22 19.60
CA TYR A 165 -8.88 8.96 20.60
C TYR A 165 -10.02 9.98 20.57
N LYS A 166 -9.73 11.26 20.27
CA LYS A 166 -10.75 12.33 20.25
C LYS A 166 -11.44 12.49 18.90
N ASN A 167 -10.66 12.54 17.82
CA ASN A 167 -11.13 12.90 16.48
C ASN A 167 -11.24 11.69 15.53
N ARG A 168 -10.77 10.50 15.95
CA ARG A 168 -10.70 9.28 15.13
C ARG A 168 -10.04 9.53 13.78
N GLN A 169 -8.96 10.30 13.81
CA GLN A 169 -8.23 10.69 12.61
C GLN A 169 -6.74 10.40 12.78
N ILE A 170 -6.14 9.85 11.73
CA ILE A 170 -4.70 9.65 11.58
C ILE A 170 -4.28 10.48 10.37
N LEU A 171 -3.37 11.42 10.59
CA LEU A 171 -2.69 12.14 9.52
C LEU A 171 -1.32 11.48 9.35
N LEU A 172 -0.89 11.23 8.12
CA LEU A 172 0.43 10.69 7.81
C LEU A 172 1.05 11.56 6.72
N SER A 173 2.37 11.72 6.79
CA SER A 173 3.13 12.35 5.73
C SER A 173 3.52 11.34 4.66
N TYR A 174 3.77 11.79 3.43
CA TYR A 174 4.13 10.92 2.31
C TYR A 174 5.38 10.06 2.56
N ASP A 175 6.25 10.47 3.48
CA ASP A 175 7.46 9.77 3.90
C ASP A 175 7.19 8.69 4.97
N GLN A 176 5.96 8.61 5.48
CA GLN A 176 5.50 7.61 6.45
C GLN A 176 4.71 6.51 5.74
N ASP A 177 5.31 5.92 4.72
CA ASP A 177 4.66 5.02 3.76
C ASP A 177 4.37 3.63 4.31
N VAL A 178 5.07 3.20 5.38
CA VAL A 178 4.85 1.94 6.08
C VAL A 178 4.38 2.18 7.52
N PHE A 179 3.14 1.76 7.80
CA PHE A 179 2.55 1.87 9.13
C PHE A 179 1.64 0.68 9.47
N SER A 180 1.49 0.42 10.76
CA SER A 180 0.67 -0.66 11.31
C SER A 180 -0.31 -0.12 12.34
N ILE A 181 -1.59 -0.47 12.21
CA ILE A 181 -2.64 -0.12 13.17
C ILE A 181 -2.90 -1.34 14.05
N HIS A 182 -2.65 -1.22 15.35
CA HIS A 182 -2.91 -2.28 16.33
C HIS A 182 -4.22 -2.02 17.07
N PHE A 183 -4.97 -3.08 17.31
CA PHE A 183 -6.29 -3.01 17.91
C PHE A 183 -6.59 -4.21 18.80
N ALA A 184 -7.54 -4.04 19.70
CA ALA A 184 -8.03 -5.09 20.56
C ALA A 184 -9.56 -5.06 20.63
N ALA A 185 -10.17 -6.24 20.57
CA ALA A 185 -11.53 -6.45 21.05
C ALA A 185 -11.48 -6.64 22.57
N LEU A 186 -12.04 -5.69 23.31
CA LEU A 186 -12.22 -5.74 24.76
C LEU A 186 -13.30 -6.78 25.09
N HIS A 187 -12.85 -8.03 25.19
CA HIS A 187 -13.62 -9.14 25.69
C HIS A 187 -12.67 -10.12 26.38
N TYR A 188 -12.76 -10.16 27.70
CA TYR A 188 -11.73 -10.76 28.56
C TYR A 188 -11.89 -12.27 28.74
N SER A 189 -13.04 -12.85 28.40
CA SER A 189 -13.27 -14.29 28.64
C SER A 189 -12.41 -15.18 27.74
N ALA A 190 -12.19 -14.78 26.48
CA ALA A 190 -11.37 -15.54 25.54
C ALA A 190 -10.72 -14.63 24.48
N PRO A 191 -9.80 -13.73 24.88
CA PRO A 191 -9.27 -12.69 24.00
C PRO A 191 -8.47 -13.23 22.79
N LYS A 192 -7.94 -14.46 22.89
CA LYS A 192 -7.22 -15.14 21.79
C LYS A 192 -8.15 -15.73 20.71
N LYS A 193 -9.46 -15.86 21.00
CA LYS A 193 -10.47 -16.42 20.08
C LYS A 193 -11.30 -15.33 19.39
N ASN A 194 -11.01 -14.05 19.63
CA ASN A 194 -11.68 -12.95 18.95
C ASN A 194 -11.27 -12.92 17.48
N SER A 195 -12.24 -12.72 16.59
CA SER A 195 -12.00 -12.63 15.15
C SER A 195 -12.16 -11.19 14.66
N TYR A 196 -11.38 -10.77 13.68
CA TYR A 196 -11.38 -9.40 13.17
C TYR A 196 -11.58 -9.36 11.65
N LYS A 197 -12.27 -8.32 11.20
CA LYS A 197 -12.42 -7.98 9.77
C LYS A 197 -12.16 -6.51 9.58
N TYR A 198 -11.43 -6.15 8.53
CA TYR A 198 -11.16 -4.75 8.21
C TYR A 198 -11.52 -4.42 6.75
N MET A 199 -11.68 -3.13 6.48
CA MET A 199 -11.89 -2.58 5.15
C MET A 199 -11.22 -1.21 5.07
N LEU A 200 -10.59 -0.88 3.94
CA LEU A 200 -9.97 0.42 3.70
C LEU A 200 -10.67 1.11 2.52
N GLU A 201 -11.67 1.93 2.84
CA GLU A 201 -12.40 2.71 1.84
C GLU A 201 -11.47 3.75 1.23
N GLY A 202 -11.50 3.91 -0.09
CA GLY A 202 -10.57 4.74 -0.85
C GLY A 202 -9.41 3.95 -1.48
N HIS A 203 -9.15 2.72 -1.04
CA HIS A 203 -8.26 1.76 -1.71
C HIS A 203 -9.04 0.57 -2.26
N ASN A 204 -9.76 -0.15 -1.39
CA ASN A 204 -10.63 -1.24 -1.80
C ASN A 204 -11.81 -1.41 -0.82
N ASN A 205 -13.03 -1.37 -1.35
CA ASN A 205 -14.27 -1.43 -0.57
C ASN A 205 -14.70 -2.87 -0.22
N LYS A 206 -13.75 -3.80 -0.08
CA LYS A 206 -13.99 -5.21 0.30
C LYS A 206 -13.58 -5.45 1.75
N TRP A 207 -14.35 -6.28 2.45
CA TRP A 207 -14.01 -6.73 3.81
C TRP A 207 -13.01 -7.88 3.75
N TYR A 208 -11.89 -7.70 4.43
CA TYR A 208 -10.85 -8.71 4.60
C TYR A 208 -10.97 -9.37 5.98
N ASN A 209 -10.93 -10.69 6.03
CA ASN A 209 -10.93 -11.46 7.28
C ASN A 209 -9.50 -11.78 7.68
N ILE A 210 -9.10 -11.33 8.87
CA ILE A 210 -7.73 -11.50 9.40
C ILE A 210 -7.70 -12.46 10.60
N GLY A 211 -8.80 -13.17 10.86
CA GLY A 211 -8.86 -14.15 11.93
C GLY A 211 -8.54 -13.51 13.28
N THR A 212 -7.57 -14.07 14.00
CA THR A 212 -7.19 -13.62 15.36
C THR A 212 -6.10 -12.54 15.37
N GLN A 213 -5.60 -12.11 14.20
CA GLN A 213 -4.55 -11.10 14.08
C GLN A 213 -5.06 -9.73 14.57
N ARG A 214 -4.24 -9.07 15.40
CA ARG A 214 -4.58 -7.83 16.13
C ARG A 214 -3.96 -6.56 15.54
N PHE A 215 -3.39 -6.66 14.34
CA PHE A 215 -2.82 -5.52 13.65
C PHE A 215 -2.96 -5.70 12.14
N VAL A 216 -3.00 -4.59 11.43
CA VAL A 216 -2.93 -4.57 9.96
C VAL A 216 -1.84 -3.59 9.56
N THR A 217 -0.98 -4.01 8.63
CA THR A 217 0.10 -3.20 8.08
C THR A 217 -0.29 -2.73 6.69
N PHE A 218 -0.06 -1.45 6.44
CA PHE A 218 -0.23 -0.83 5.14
C PHE A 218 1.13 -0.32 4.65
N SER A 219 1.37 -0.46 3.35
CA SER A 219 2.58 0.02 2.70
C SER A 219 2.23 0.63 1.34
N GLY A 220 2.92 1.71 0.96
CA GLY A 220 2.83 2.30 -0.39
C GLY A 220 1.45 2.86 -0.74
N LEU A 221 0.67 3.34 0.24
CA LEU A 221 -0.58 4.03 -0.03
C LEU A 221 -0.30 5.41 -0.65
N GLN A 222 -1.07 5.76 -1.68
CA GLN A 222 -0.96 7.06 -2.34
C GLN A 222 -1.49 8.19 -1.45
N ALA A 223 -1.11 9.43 -1.77
CA ALA A 223 -1.66 10.59 -1.11
C ALA A 223 -3.18 10.68 -1.33
N GLY A 224 -3.93 10.91 -0.27
CA GLY A 224 -5.39 10.87 -0.32
C GLY A 224 -6.05 10.72 1.05
N SER A 225 -7.37 10.62 1.03
CA SER A 225 -8.20 10.37 2.22
C SER A 225 -8.83 9.00 2.12
N TYR A 226 -8.65 8.20 3.17
CA TYR A 226 -9.14 6.85 3.32
C TYR A 226 -9.98 6.73 4.61
N ASN A 227 -10.90 5.77 4.65
CA ASN A 227 -11.55 5.38 5.90
C ASN A 227 -11.21 3.93 6.24
N PHE A 228 -10.45 3.74 7.31
CA PHE A 228 -10.19 2.43 7.87
C PHE A 228 -11.37 2.01 8.75
N ARG A 229 -12.06 0.95 8.35
CA ARG A 229 -13.15 0.35 9.11
C ARG A 229 -12.73 -1.00 9.68
N LEU A 230 -13.07 -1.23 10.94
CA LEU A 230 -12.75 -2.47 11.65
C LEU A 230 -13.98 -2.99 12.40
N LYS A 231 -14.22 -4.29 12.28
CA LYS A 231 -15.21 -5.05 13.03
C LYS A 231 -14.52 -6.20 13.75
N ALA A 232 -15.07 -6.59 14.89
CA ALA A 232 -14.57 -7.71 15.67
C ALA A 232 -15.74 -8.56 16.14
N SER A 233 -15.48 -9.86 16.33
CA SER A 233 -16.37 -10.78 17.02
C SER A 233 -15.75 -11.27 18.30
N ASN A 234 -16.60 -11.64 19.26
CA ASN A 234 -16.17 -12.41 20.42
C ASN A 234 -15.90 -13.88 20.02
N SER A 235 -15.48 -14.69 20.99
CA SER A 235 -15.26 -16.14 20.84
C SER A 235 -16.51 -16.94 20.46
N SER A 236 -17.71 -16.37 20.65
CA SER A 236 -19.00 -16.96 20.27
C SER A 236 -19.43 -16.57 18.85
N GLY A 237 -18.61 -15.80 18.11
CA GLY A 237 -18.94 -15.37 16.76
C GLY A 237 -19.96 -14.23 16.69
N VAL A 238 -20.27 -13.58 17.82
CA VAL A 238 -21.13 -12.39 17.84
C VAL A 238 -20.34 -11.18 17.37
N TRP A 239 -20.71 -10.65 16.19
CA TRP A 239 -20.02 -9.53 15.57
C TRP A 239 -20.54 -8.18 16.07
N ASN A 240 -19.62 -7.27 16.39
CA ASN A 240 -19.94 -5.87 16.56
C ASN A 240 -20.28 -5.23 15.20
N LYS A 241 -21.57 -5.02 14.94
CA LYS A 241 -22.06 -4.43 13.68
C LYS A 241 -21.69 -2.96 13.51
N LYS A 242 -21.59 -2.20 14.61
CA LYS A 242 -21.23 -0.77 14.61
C LYS A 242 -19.78 -0.56 14.18
N GLY A 243 -18.88 -1.41 14.68
CA GLY A 243 -17.45 -1.33 14.39
C GLY A 243 -16.81 0.00 14.80
N ILE A 244 -15.60 0.25 14.29
CA ILE A 244 -14.89 1.52 14.38
C ILE A 244 -14.54 2.00 12.97
N SER A 245 -14.61 3.30 12.75
CA SER A 245 -14.15 3.97 11.54
C SER A 245 -13.12 5.03 11.94
N ILE A 246 -11.99 5.03 11.25
CA ILE A 246 -10.87 5.95 11.47
C ILE A 246 -10.56 6.61 10.13
N LYS A 247 -10.58 7.94 10.10
CA LYS A 247 -10.19 8.70 8.91
C LYS A 247 -8.67 8.72 8.81
N LEU A 248 -8.13 8.24 7.71
CA LEU A 248 -6.70 8.20 7.42
C LEU A 248 -6.42 9.18 6.29
N ILE A 249 -5.55 10.16 6.52
CA ILE A 249 -5.18 11.16 5.52
C ILE A 249 -3.68 11.09 5.28
N ILE A 250 -3.27 10.86 4.03
CA ILE A 250 -1.88 10.84 3.61
C ILE A 250 -1.62 12.12 2.81
N THR A 251 -0.74 12.99 3.29
CA THR A 251 -0.40 14.24 2.60
C THR A 251 0.48 13.98 1.37
N PRO A 252 0.32 14.73 0.27
CA PRO A 252 1.18 14.58 -0.89
C PRO A 252 2.60 15.10 -0.64
N PRO A 253 3.61 14.58 -1.35
CA PRO A 253 4.94 15.15 -1.34
C PRO A 253 4.95 16.62 -1.74
N PHE A 254 5.83 17.42 -1.14
CA PHE A 254 5.89 18.86 -1.42
C PHE A 254 6.13 19.15 -2.91
N TRP A 255 6.86 18.28 -3.63
CA TRP A 255 7.10 18.45 -5.06
C TRP A 255 5.87 18.22 -5.95
N GLU A 256 4.86 17.52 -5.45
CA GLU A 256 3.61 17.33 -6.18
C GLU A 256 2.60 18.45 -5.93
N THR A 257 2.87 19.34 -4.99
CA THR A 257 1.99 20.47 -4.67
C THR A 257 1.95 21.50 -5.80
N TRP A 258 0.81 22.18 -5.96
CA TRP A 258 0.59 23.14 -7.04
C TRP A 258 1.58 24.33 -6.99
N TRP A 259 1.89 24.82 -5.78
CA TRP A 259 2.80 25.96 -5.60
C TRP A 259 4.23 25.59 -6.01
N PHE A 260 4.67 24.36 -5.72
CA PHE A 260 6.01 23.90 -6.10
C PHE A 260 6.12 23.72 -7.62
N ARG A 261 5.07 23.17 -8.25
CA ARG A 261 4.97 23.09 -9.72
C ARG A 261 5.02 24.49 -10.36
N LEU A 262 4.37 25.48 -9.73
CA LEU A 262 4.42 26.87 -10.17
C LEU A 262 5.84 27.46 -10.05
N VAL A 263 6.54 27.20 -8.94
CA VAL A 263 7.93 27.64 -8.77
C VAL A 263 8.84 27.02 -9.83
N ILE A 264 8.72 25.72 -10.11
CA ILE A 264 9.48 25.06 -11.19
C ILE A 264 9.17 25.71 -12.55
N PHE A 265 7.89 25.99 -12.83
CA PHE A 265 7.48 26.64 -14.06
C PHE A 265 8.08 28.05 -14.20
N LEU A 266 8.04 28.86 -13.14
CA LEU A 266 8.68 30.19 -13.13
C LEU A 266 10.19 30.11 -13.29
N LEU A 267 10.83 29.12 -12.68
CA LEU A 267 12.27 28.90 -12.80
C LEU A 267 12.64 28.52 -14.25
N PHE A 268 11.84 27.67 -14.90
CA PHE A 268 11.97 27.34 -16.32
C PHE A 268 11.81 28.57 -17.22
N VAL A 269 10.76 29.37 -17.00
CA VAL A 269 10.54 30.62 -17.76
C VAL A 269 11.70 31.61 -17.55
N SER A 270 12.22 31.72 -16.32
CA SER A 270 13.38 32.56 -16.01
C SER A 270 14.64 32.10 -16.73
N ILE A 271 14.91 30.79 -16.79
CA ILE A 271 16.04 30.23 -17.55
C ILE A 271 15.90 30.55 -19.04
N VAL A 272 14.73 30.31 -19.63
CA VAL A 272 14.45 30.62 -21.04
C VAL A 272 14.65 32.12 -21.32
N TYR A 273 14.16 32.98 -20.42
CA TYR A 273 14.34 34.42 -20.51
C TYR A 273 15.81 34.83 -20.41
N LEU A 274 16.59 34.24 -19.50
CA LEU A 274 18.02 34.51 -19.36
C LEU A 274 18.80 34.07 -20.61
N ILE A 275 18.47 32.92 -21.20
CA ILE A 275 19.05 32.45 -22.46
C ILE A 275 18.72 33.43 -23.59
N TYR A 276 17.46 33.84 -23.71
CA TYR A 276 17.01 34.83 -24.69
C TYR A 276 17.73 36.18 -24.54
N ARG A 277 17.83 36.69 -23.31
CA ARG A 277 18.53 37.95 -22.98
C ARG A 277 20.02 37.87 -23.32
N ARG A 278 20.68 36.75 -23.02
CA ARG A 278 22.08 36.51 -23.40
C ARG A 278 22.25 36.49 -24.93
N ARG A 279 21.35 35.83 -25.64
CA ARG A 279 21.35 35.79 -27.12
C ARG A 279 21.22 37.19 -27.73
N LEU A 280 20.26 37.98 -27.25
CA LEU A 280 20.08 39.38 -27.67
C LEU A 280 21.32 40.23 -27.42
N ALA A 281 21.94 40.10 -26.24
CA ALA A 281 23.17 40.83 -25.93
C ALA A 281 24.32 40.45 -26.86
N ASN A 282 24.46 39.16 -27.20
CA ASN A 282 25.46 38.69 -28.16
C ASN A 282 25.20 39.23 -29.58
N ILE A 283 23.95 39.25 -30.03
CA ILE A 283 23.58 39.82 -31.33
C ILE A 283 23.96 41.31 -31.38
N ARG A 284 23.59 42.08 -30.34
CA ARG A 284 23.96 43.51 -30.26
C ARG A 284 25.47 43.74 -30.24
N LYS A 285 26.24 42.88 -29.55
CA LYS A 285 27.72 42.96 -29.57
C LYS A 285 28.29 42.72 -30.97
N ILE A 286 27.77 41.73 -31.69
CA ILE A 286 28.17 41.43 -33.08
C ILE A 286 27.87 42.64 -33.98
N GLU A 287 26.70 43.24 -33.80
CA GLU A 287 26.29 44.43 -34.58
C GLU A 287 27.18 45.65 -34.30
N MET A 288 27.50 45.92 -33.04
CA MET A 288 28.45 46.99 -32.68
C MET A 288 29.86 46.76 -33.25
N ILE A 289 30.36 45.51 -33.20
CA ILE A 289 31.67 45.16 -33.80
C ILE A 289 31.63 45.40 -35.32
N ARG A 290 30.53 45.03 -35.99
CA ARG A 290 30.37 45.25 -37.43
C ARG A 290 30.37 46.73 -37.80
N ILE A 291 29.64 47.57 -37.04
CA ILE A 291 29.63 49.02 -37.25
C ILE A 291 31.02 49.60 -37.02
N LYS A 292 31.73 49.17 -35.98
CA LYS A 292 33.08 49.63 -35.68
C LYS A 292 34.08 49.26 -36.78
N ILE A 293 34.07 48.01 -37.25
CA ILE A 293 34.91 47.57 -38.38
C ILE A 293 34.59 48.40 -39.63
N ALA A 294 33.32 48.67 -39.92
CA ALA A 294 32.95 49.49 -41.07
C ALA A 294 33.46 50.93 -40.95
N GLN A 295 33.44 51.51 -39.75
CA GLN A 295 34.00 52.84 -39.47
C GLN A 295 35.53 52.85 -39.60
N ASP A 296 36.23 51.93 -38.94
CA ASP A 296 37.68 51.83 -38.98
C ASP A 296 38.18 51.60 -40.42
N LEU A 297 37.54 50.68 -41.16
CA LEU A 297 37.85 50.42 -42.56
C LEU A 297 37.62 51.66 -43.43
N HIS A 298 36.55 52.40 -43.19
CA HIS A 298 36.28 53.63 -43.92
C HIS A 298 37.33 54.70 -43.65
N ASP A 299 37.73 54.89 -42.39
CA ASP A 299 38.70 55.91 -42.00
C ASP A 299 40.12 55.53 -42.48
N GLU A 300 40.49 54.25 -42.43
CA GLU A 300 41.78 53.75 -42.91
C GLU A 300 41.89 53.79 -44.45
N ILE A 301 40.86 53.33 -45.18
CA ILE A 301 40.84 53.43 -46.66
C ILE A 301 40.81 54.90 -47.08
N GLY A 302 40.02 55.74 -46.40
CA GLY A 302 39.96 57.18 -46.66
C GLY A 302 41.32 57.86 -46.48
N SER A 303 42.02 57.55 -45.39
CA SER A 303 43.36 58.07 -45.10
C SER A 303 44.42 57.58 -46.11
N ASN A 304 44.41 56.30 -46.47
CA ASN A 304 45.32 55.72 -47.46
C ASN A 304 45.10 56.30 -48.86
N LEU A 305 43.85 56.45 -49.29
CA LEU A 305 43.51 57.12 -50.56
C LEU A 305 43.94 58.59 -50.56
N GLY A 306 43.76 59.29 -49.44
CA GLY A 306 44.25 60.66 -49.26
C GLY A 306 45.78 60.74 -49.40
N SER A 307 46.50 59.81 -48.76
CA SER A 307 47.96 59.72 -48.85
C SER A 307 48.44 59.41 -50.27
N ILE A 308 47.79 58.47 -50.97
CA ILE A 308 48.07 58.16 -52.39
C ILE A 308 47.84 59.39 -53.28
N ALA A 309 46.76 60.14 -53.04
CA ALA A 309 46.48 61.36 -53.79
C ALA A 309 47.56 62.43 -53.57
N VAL A 310 47.98 62.66 -52.32
CA VAL A 310 49.05 63.62 -51.99
C VAL A 310 50.37 63.18 -52.60
N LEU A 311 50.76 61.92 -52.44
CA LEU A 311 51.99 61.36 -53.00
C LEU A 311 52.01 61.43 -54.53
N SER A 312 50.89 61.08 -55.20
CA SER A 312 50.77 61.22 -56.65
C SER A 312 50.96 62.67 -57.11
N LYS A 313 50.34 63.63 -56.39
CA LYS A 313 50.49 65.06 -56.67
C LYS A 313 51.91 65.57 -56.43
N MET A 314 52.60 65.07 -55.39
CA MET A 314 53.99 65.42 -55.11
C MET A 314 54.95 64.83 -56.15
N LEU A 315 54.76 63.57 -56.55
CA LEU A 315 55.53 62.92 -57.60
C LEU A 315 55.39 63.66 -58.94
N LYS A 316 54.17 64.11 -59.29
CA LYS A 316 53.90 64.96 -60.46
C LYS A 316 54.71 66.27 -60.43
N ARG A 317 54.88 66.87 -59.25
CA ARG A 317 55.63 68.14 -59.08
C ARG A 317 57.14 67.96 -59.14
N LYS A 318 57.65 66.75 -58.88
CA LYS A 318 59.08 66.40 -58.83
C LYS A 318 59.58 65.67 -60.09
N SER A 319 58.69 65.11 -60.91
CA SER A 319 59.05 64.35 -62.12
C SER A 319 59.36 65.26 -63.32
N ILE A 320 60.42 64.92 -64.06
CA ILE A 320 60.78 65.52 -65.37
C ILE A 320 59.66 65.22 -66.39
N PRO A 321 59.36 66.11 -67.36
CA PRO A 321 58.13 66.02 -68.17
C PRO A 321 58.18 64.82 -69.13
N ASP A 322 57.60 63.70 -68.69
CA ASP A 322 57.27 62.55 -69.53
C ASP A 322 55.75 62.43 -69.60
N ALA A 323 55.17 62.83 -70.74
CA ALA A 323 53.74 63.05 -70.92
C ALA A 323 52.89 61.82 -70.54
N LYS A 324 53.40 60.60 -70.78
CA LYS A 324 52.72 59.35 -70.39
C LYS A 324 52.69 59.16 -68.88
N LYS A 325 53.82 59.35 -68.18
CA LYS A 325 53.89 59.20 -66.70
C LYS A 325 53.03 60.23 -65.97
N THR A 326 53.00 61.47 -66.46
CA THR A 326 52.10 62.49 -65.91
C THR A 326 50.62 62.17 -66.10
N GLY A 327 50.23 61.53 -67.21
CA GLY A 327 48.85 61.08 -67.44
C GLY A 327 48.41 59.97 -66.48
N TYR A 328 49.27 58.98 -66.21
CA TYR A 328 48.98 57.93 -65.23
C TYR A 328 48.89 58.48 -63.80
N LEU A 329 49.77 59.40 -63.41
CA LEU A 329 49.70 60.05 -62.08
C LEU A 329 48.41 60.86 -61.91
N ASP A 330 47.96 61.54 -62.96
CA ASP A 330 46.71 62.30 -62.95
C ASP A 330 45.48 61.37 -62.85
N SER A 331 45.51 60.23 -63.57
CA SER A 331 44.49 59.19 -63.46
C SER A 331 44.46 58.56 -62.07
N ILE A 332 45.61 58.28 -61.45
CA ILE A 332 45.69 57.75 -60.08
C ILE A 332 45.15 58.77 -59.08
N TYR A 333 45.52 60.04 -59.22
CA TYR A 333 45.03 61.12 -58.37
C TYR A 333 43.51 61.30 -58.47
N THR A 334 42.99 61.43 -59.69
CA THR A 334 41.56 61.63 -59.92
C THR A 334 40.73 60.41 -59.51
N THR A 335 41.24 59.20 -59.74
CA THR A 335 40.59 57.96 -59.28
C THR A 335 40.61 57.87 -57.75
N ALA A 336 41.74 58.17 -57.11
CA ALA A 336 41.84 58.13 -55.65
C ALA A 336 40.88 59.14 -54.98
N ILE A 337 40.81 60.37 -55.50
CA ILE A 337 39.90 61.40 -54.97
C ILE A 337 38.43 61.04 -55.22
N LYS A 338 38.06 60.66 -56.44
CA LYS A 338 36.67 60.26 -56.73
C LYS A 338 36.22 59.07 -55.89
N THR A 339 37.13 58.13 -55.62
CA THR A 339 36.86 56.96 -54.77
C THR A 339 36.70 57.36 -53.31
N ALA A 340 37.54 58.27 -52.80
CA ALA A 340 37.44 58.81 -51.45
C ALA A 340 36.15 59.63 -51.24
N GLU A 341 35.75 60.45 -52.21
CA GLU A 341 34.49 61.21 -52.17
C GLU A 341 33.26 60.29 -52.20
N LYS A 342 33.27 59.27 -53.06
CA LYS A 342 32.19 58.29 -53.15
C LYS A 342 32.05 57.46 -51.87
N LEU A 343 33.18 57.08 -51.25
CA LEU A 343 33.20 56.47 -49.93
C LEU A 343 32.54 57.42 -48.92
N ARG A 344 32.96 58.69 -48.87
CA ARG A 344 32.48 59.69 -47.89
C ARG A 344 30.97 59.94 -48.01
N TYR A 345 30.45 59.99 -49.24
CA TYR A 345 29.02 60.09 -49.51
C TYR A 345 28.27 58.87 -48.98
N ASN A 346 28.77 57.65 -49.25
CA ASN A 346 28.16 56.42 -48.72
C ASN A 346 28.15 56.37 -47.18
N LYS A 347 29.15 56.93 -46.49
CA LYS A 347 29.16 57.05 -45.02
C LYS A 347 28.02 57.93 -44.51
N GLN A 348 27.73 59.04 -45.18
CA GLN A 348 26.61 59.93 -44.82
C GLN A 348 25.25 59.25 -45.07
N THR A 349 25.11 58.52 -46.17
CA THR A 349 23.88 57.79 -46.48
C THR A 349 23.62 56.65 -45.49
N ILE A 350 24.66 55.91 -45.09
CA ILE A 350 24.54 54.85 -44.07
C ILE A 350 24.21 55.44 -42.70
N ALA A 351 24.79 56.59 -42.33
CA ALA A 351 24.50 57.28 -41.08
C ALA A 351 23.09 57.90 -41.00
N LEU A 352 22.39 58.05 -42.14
CA LEU A 352 20.98 58.48 -42.19
C LEU A 352 19.98 57.32 -42.13
N ILE A 353 20.43 56.08 -42.38
CA ILE A 353 19.60 54.87 -42.45
C ILE A 353 19.68 54.05 -41.16
N CYS A 354 20.81 54.14 -40.43
CA CYS A 354 20.97 53.64 -39.06
C CYS A 354 20.45 54.66 -38.04
#